data_AF-A0A2V8EK58-F1
#
_entry.id   AF-A0A2V8EK58-F1
#
_cell.length_a   1.000
_cell.length_b   1.000
_cell.length_c   1.000
_cell.angle_alpha   90.00
_cell.angle_beta   90.00
_cell.angle_gamma   90.00
#
_symmetry.space_group_name_H-M   'P 1'
#
loop_
_entity.id
_entity.type
_entity.pdbx_description
1 polymer ?
#
loop_
_entity_poly.entity_id
_entity_poly.type
_entity_poly.pdbx_seq_one_letter_code
_entity_poly.pdbx_strand_id
1 'polypeptide(L)'
;MLRDVREVMRGRTRDQWLAHFADADVCLTPINTLAEALADPHVAARGVVSRDRGTIHITPPHAEVRPAPALGADTDEVLDAAGIGVSERSRLRAGGVI
;
A
#
# COMPACT_ATOMS: atom_id res chain seq x y z
N MET A 1 25.49 26.74 -7.21
CA MET A 1 25.40 25.35 -6.70
C MET A 1 24.17 24.61 -7.21
N LEU A 2 22.94 24.86 -6.73
CA LEU A 2 21.75 24.12 -7.25
C LEU A 2 21.40 24.45 -8.71
N ARG A 3 21.72 25.66 -9.17
CA ARG A 3 21.51 26.08 -10.57
C ARG A 3 22.39 25.29 -11.53
N ASP A 4 23.67 25.16 -11.20
CA ASP A 4 24.66 24.48 -12.04
C ASP A 4 24.35 22.98 -12.16
N VAL A 5 23.96 22.34 -11.04
CA VAL A 5 23.50 20.94 -11.04
C VAL A 5 22.27 20.76 -11.92
N ARG A 6 21.29 21.67 -11.86
CA ARG A 6 20.09 21.61 -12.69
C ARG A 6 20.41 21.68 -14.18
N GLU A 7 21.30 22.59 -14.58
CA GLU A 7 21.71 22.72 -15.99
C GLU A 7 22.41 21.45 -16.48
N VAL A 8 23.31 20.87 -15.68
CA VAL A 8 23.95 19.58 -16.03
C VAL A 8 22.90 18.48 -16.16
N MET A 9 22.05 18.30 -15.15
CA MET A 9 21.07 17.21 -15.11
C MET A 9 20.05 17.27 -16.26
N ARG A 10 19.75 18.48 -16.79
CA ARG A 10 18.89 18.67 -17.97
C ARG A 10 19.47 18.15 -19.27
N GLY A 11 20.79 17.95 -19.35
CA GLY A 11 21.48 17.54 -20.57
C GLY A 11 21.25 16.08 -20.99
N ARG A 12 20.66 15.25 -20.12
CA ARG A 12 20.35 13.85 -20.39
C ARG A 12 19.00 13.46 -19.80
N THR A 13 18.34 12.47 -20.39
CA THR A 13 17.15 11.84 -19.79
C THR A 13 17.53 11.03 -18.55
N ARG A 14 16.52 10.68 -17.75
CA ARG A 14 16.68 9.78 -16.60
C ARG A 14 17.44 8.50 -16.98
N ASP A 15 17.01 7.83 -18.04
CA ASP A 15 17.56 6.53 -18.45
C ASP A 15 18.99 6.67 -18.99
N GLN A 16 19.29 7.79 -19.66
CA GLN A 16 20.65 8.11 -20.08
C GLN A 16 21.58 8.35 -18.88
N TRP A 17 21.10 8.97 -17.80
CA TRP A 17 21.86 9.11 -16.57
C TRP A 17 22.10 7.76 -15.88
N LEU A 18 21.08 6.90 -15.80
CA LEU A 18 21.24 5.56 -15.25
C LEU A 18 22.28 4.76 -16.02
N ALA A 19 22.23 4.78 -17.36
CA ALA A 19 23.22 4.11 -18.20
C ALA A 19 24.63 4.71 -18.01
N HIS A 20 24.75 6.02 -17.88
CA HIS A 20 26.03 6.69 -17.70
C HIS A 20 26.74 6.31 -16.38
N PHE A 21 25.96 6.08 -15.32
CA PHE A 21 26.49 5.76 -13.99
C PHE A 21 26.42 4.26 -13.65
N ALA A 22 26.07 3.39 -14.60
CA ALA A 22 25.87 1.96 -14.35
C ALA A 22 27.08 1.26 -13.72
N ASP A 23 28.29 1.67 -14.11
CA ASP A 23 29.56 1.11 -13.61
C ASP A 23 30.29 2.05 -12.63
N ALA A 24 29.63 3.16 -12.23
CA ALA A 24 30.21 4.11 -11.31
C ALA A 24 29.87 3.74 -9.86
N ASP A 25 30.83 3.88 -8.95
CA ASP A 25 30.61 3.70 -7.51
C ASP A 25 29.87 4.92 -6.92
N VAL A 26 28.58 5.04 -7.26
CA VAL A 26 27.71 6.14 -6.84
C VAL A 26 26.33 5.61 -6.44
N CYS A 27 25.78 6.14 -5.34
CA CYS A 27 24.41 5.87 -4.94
C CYS A 27 23.44 6.61 -5.85
N LEU A 28 23.02 5.97 -6.95
CA LEU A 28 22.05 6.51 -7.90
C LEU A 28 20.88 5.54 -8.07
N THR A 29 19.66 6.08 -8.01
CA THR A 29 18.44 5.37 -8.38
C THR A 29 17.50 6.32 -9.14
N PRO A 30 16.63 5.81 -10.02
CA PRO A 30 15.59 6.64 -10.61
C PRO A 30 14.55 7.04 -9.58
N ILE A 31 13.83 8.13 -9.89
CA ILE A 31 12.50 8.35 -9.34
C ILE A 31 11.53 7.58 -10.23
N ASN A 32 10.94 6.52 -9.68
CA ASN A 32 9.97 5.69 -10.38
C ASN A 32 8.57 6.30 -10.32
N THR A 33 7.83 6.15 -11.41
CA THR A 33 6.37 6.27 -11.39
C THR A 33 5.78 5.13 -10.55
N LEU A 34 4.51 5.27 -10.15
CA LEU A 34 3.81 4.22 -9.42
C LEU A 34 3.79 2.89 -10.21
N ALA A 35 3.57 2.95 -11.53
CA ALA A 35 3.55 1.76 -12.38
C ALA A 35 4.92 1.06 -12.42
N GLU A 36 6.01 1.82 -12.55
CA GLU A 36 7.38 1.28 -12.51
C GLU A 36 7.70 0.68 -11.14
N ALA A 37 7.36 1.37 -10.05
CA ALA A 37 7.59 0.87 -8.70
C ALA A 37 6.83 -0.44 -8.43
N LEU A 38 5.59 -0.57 -8.91
CA LEU A 38 4.78 -1.78 -8.75
C LEU A 38 5.24 -2.95 -9.64
N ALA A 39 6.01 -2.67 -10.69
CA ALA A 39 6.59 -3.67 -11.59
C ALA A 39 8.04 -4.03 -11.22
N ASP A 40 8.62 -3.36 -10.22
CA ASP A 40 10.01 -3.56 -9.81
C ASP A 40 10.23 -4.99 -9.28
N PRO A 41 11.25 -5.73 -9.79
CA PRO A 41 11.52 -7.10 -9.37
C PRO A 41 11.76 -7.25 -7.86
N HIS A 42 12.36 -6.25 -7.21
CA HIS A 42 12.57 -6.24 -5.78
C HIS A 42 11.25 -6.11 -5.02
N VAL A 43 10.35 -5.24 -5.49
CA VAL A 43 9.01 -5.08 -4.90
C VAL A 43 8.20 -6.37 -5.03
N ALA A 44 8.25 -7.03 -6.19
CA ALA A 44 7.58 -8.31 -6.41
C ALA A 44 8.15 -9.41 -5.48
N ALA A 45 9.47 -9.51 -5.37
CA ALA A 45 10.13 -10.51 -4.53
C ALA A 45 9.81 -10.37 -3.04
N ARG A 46 9.58 -9.15 -2.55
CA ARG A 46 9.20 -8.91 -1.14
C ARG A 46 7.74 -9.27 -0.82
N GLY A 47 6.91 -9.55 -1.83
CA GLY A 47 5.50 -9.90 -1.61
C GLY A 47 4.71 -8.82 -0.87
N VAL A 48 4.99 -7.54 -1.14
CA VAL A 48 4.37 -6.37 -0.49
C VAL A 48 3.22 -5.76 -1.29
N VAL A 49 2.84 -6.40 -2.41
CA VAL A 49 1.78 -5.93 -3.29
C VAL A 49 0.75 -7.04 -3.43
N SER A 50 -0.48 -6.77 -2.99
CA SER A 50 -1.65 -7.62 -3.23
C SER A 50 -2.61 -6.95 -4.20
N ARG A 51 -3.30 -7.75 -5.01
CA ARG A 51 -4.25 -7.28 -6.02
C ARG A 51 -5.59 -7.95 -5.77
N ASP A 52 -6.60 -7.17 -5.40
CA ASP A 52 -7.97 -7.65 -5.18
C ASP A 52 -8.97 -6.75 -5.90
N ARG A 53 -9.89 -7.35 -6.69
CA ARG A 53 -10.98 -6.66 -7.40
C ARG A 53 -10.58 -5.36 -8.13
N GLY A 54 -9.39 -5.34 -8.75
CA GLY A 54 -8.87 -4.18 -9.47
C GLY A 54 -8.23 -3.09 -8.59
N THR A 55 -8.19 -3.29 -7.27
CA THR A 55 -7.47 -2.45 -6.32
C THR A 55 -6.11 -3.04 -5.98
N ILE A 56 -5.13 -2.18 -5.79
CA ILE A 56 -3.76 -2.55 -5.39
C ILE A 56 -3.60 -2.18 -3.91
N HIS A 57 -3.22 -3.17 -3.11
CA HIS A 57 -2.93 -3.00 -1.70
C HIS A 57 -1.42 -3.09 -1.48
N ILE A 58 -0.86 -2.11 -0.78
CA ILE A 58 0.49 -2.20 -0.22
C ILE A 58 0.37 -2.84 1.15
N THR A 59 1.07 -3.96 1.33
CA THR A 59 0.92 -4.81 2.50
C THR A 59 2.27 -5.01 3.20
N PRO A 60 2.27 -5.47 4.45
CA PRO A 60 3.45 -6.10 5.01
C PRO A 60 3.92 -7.26 4.11
N PRO A 61 5.22 -7.60 4.13
CA PRO A 61 5.75 -8.71 3.34
C PRO A 61 4.96 -10.00 3.56
N HIS A 62 4.48 -10.60 2.48
CA HIS A 62 3.74 -11.87 2.47
C HIS A 62 2.49 -11.90 3.38
N ALA A 63 1.90 -10.74 3.66
CA ALA A 63 0.66 -10.69 4.44
C ALA A 63 -0.52 -11.25 3.63
N GLU A 64 -1.37 -12.02 4.29
CA GLU A 64 -2.66 -12.42 3.74
C GLU A 64 -3.63 -11.22 3.80
N VAL A 65 -4.14 -10.82 2.63
CA VAL A 65 -5.16 -9.76 2.54
C VAL A 65 -6.52 -10.40 2.53
N ARG A 66 -7.35 -10.04 3.50
CA ARG A 66 -8.77 -10.38 3.51
C ARG A 66 -9.59 -9.13 3.16
N PRO A 67 -10.76 -9.28 2.51
CA PRO A 67 -11.66 -8.16 2.28
C PRO A 67 -11.99 -7.45 3.60
N ALA A 68 -12.10 -6.12 3.56
CA ALA A 68 -12.60 -5.37 4.69
C ALA A 68 -14.04 -5.83 5.03
N PRO A 69 -14.37 -6.01 6.31
CA PRO A 69 -15.73 -6.38 6.71
C PRO A 69 -16.72 -5.30 6.31
N ALA A 70 -17.96 -5.70 6.04
CA ALA A 70 -19.06 -4.76 5.84
C ALA A 70 -19.34 -3.99 7.15
N LEU A 71 -19.98 -2.82 7.04
CA LEU A 71 -20.40 -2.05 8.21
C LEU A 71 -21.29 -2.93 9.11
N GLY A 72 -20.85 -3.11 10.36
CA GLY A 72 -21.57 -3.89 11.36
C GLY A 72 -21.49 -5.42 11.20
N ALA A 73 -20.62 -5.94 10.32
CA ALA A 73 -20.49 -7.38 10.10
C ALA A 73 -20.16 -8.16 11.38
N ASP A 74 -19.34 -7.57 12.25
CA ASP A 74 -18.85 -8.20 13.47
C ASP A 74 -19.60 -7.71 14.74
N THR A 75 -20.67 -6.91 14.58
CA THR A 75 -21.38 -6.28 15.73
C THR A 75 -21.89 -7.32 16.73
N ASP A 76 -22.57 -8.37 16.26
CA ASP A 76 -23.13 -9.37 17.17
C ASP A 76 -22.04 -10.21 17.85
N GLU A 77 -20.98 -10.58 17.12
CA GLU A 77 -19.85 -11.36 17.65
C GLU A 77 -19.14 -10.59 18.77
N VAL A 78 -18.83 -9.31 18.55
CA VAL A 78 -18.12 -8.47 19.53
C VAL A 78 -19.00 -8.19 20.75
N LEU A 79 -20.30 -7.92 20.56
CA LEU A 79 -21.21 -7.68 21.68
C LEU A 79 -21.43 -8.94 22.52
N ASP A 80 -21.50 -10.11 21.88
CA ASP A 80 -21.58 -11.39 22.58
C ASP A 80 -20.33 -11.67 23.41
N ALA A 81 -19.14 -11.46 22.82
CA ALA A 81 -17.86 -11.57 23.53
C ALA A 81 -17.74 -10.59 24.72
N ALA A 82 -18.40 -9.44 24.66
CA ALA A 82 -18.50 -8.47 25.74
C ALA A 82 -19.58 -8.82 26.80
N GLY A 83 -20.31 -9.92 26.64
CA GLY A 83 -21.36 -10.37 27.57
C GLY A 83 -22.72 -9.70 27.36
N ILE A 84 -22.92 -8.99 26.26
CA ILE A 84 -24.18 -8.31 25.93
C ILE A 84 -25.07 -9.32 25.19
N GLY A 85 -25.96 -10.00 25.92
CA GLY A 85 -26.80 -11.07 25.39
C GLY A 85 -27.85 -10.64 24.36
N VAL A 86 -28.47 -11.64 23.70
CA VAL A 86 -29.40 -11.47 22.57
C VAL A 86 -30.49 -10.42 22.84
N SER A 87 -31.16 -10.48 24.00
CA SER A 87 -32.26 -9.58 24.33
C SER A 87 -31.84 -8.11 24.37
N GLU A 88 -30.65 -7.83 24.91
CA GLU A 88 -30.10 -6.48 24.97
C GLU A 88 -29.67 -6.00 23.58
N ARG A 89 -29.04 -6.87 22.77
CA ARG A 89 -28.71 -6.55 21.37
C ARG A 89 -29.95 -6.21 20.54
N SER A 90 -31.06 -6.93 20.73
CA SER A 90 -32.34 -6.61 20.08
C SER A 90 -32.87 -5.23 20.48
N ARG A 91 -32.75 -4.85 21.75
CA ARG A 91 -33.15 -3.51 22.24
C ARG A 91 -32.30 -2.41 21.63
N LEU A 92 -30.99 -2.61 21.52
CA LEU A 92 -30.06 -1.66 20.92
C LEU A 92 -30.36 -1.44 19.43
N ARG A 93 -30.62 -2.52 18.67
CA ARG A 93 -31.03 -2.41 17.25
C ARG A 93 -32.35 -1.68 17.08
N ALA A 94 -33.36 -2.01 17.88
CA ALA A 94 -34.66 -1.33 17.83
C ALA A 94 -34.55 0.18 18.14
N GLY A 95 -33.58 0.56 18.97
CA GLY A 95 -33.28 1.96 19.28
C GLY A 95 -32.36 2.66 18.27
N GLY A 96 -31.87 1.98 17.23
CA GLY A 96 -30.91 2.53 16.26
C GLY A 96 -29.54 2.85 16.86
N VAL A 97 -29.18 2.21 17.98
CA VAL A 97 -27.88 2.38 18.65
C VAL A 97 -26.79 1.55 17.95
N ILE A 98 -27.17 0.38 17.43
CA ILE A 98 -26.33 -0.54 16.65
C ILE A 98 -27.05 -1.01 15.39
#